data_AF-A0A933VMU1-F1
#
_entry.id   AF-A0A933VMU1-F1
#
_cell.length_a   1.000
_cell.length_b   1.000
_cell.length_c   1.000
_cell.angle_alpha   90.00
_cell.angle_beta   90.00
_cell.angle_gamma   90.00
#
_symmetry.space_group_name_H-M   'P 1'
#
loop_
_entity.id
_entity.type
_entity.pdbx_description
1 polymer ?
#
loop_
_entity_poly.entity_id
_entity_poly.type
_entity_poly.pdbx_seq_one_letter_code
_entity_poly.pdbx_strand_id
1 'polypeptide(L)'
;MAGPRTVSLAQVRAAGRFPQIALSGLAIVLSAVGLRALVAPAPEPARLHSARSVPVDPALEGLAEAFARWFTGPRSERDPALAQRRFGLAQEGVADDRGSRSGRPVRWSAVVASARRAREAVVTVALDDGRATTYLAVTTGRDQRGRLYVAGPPAVVGPPRVADGRVAPAELEVEDPALRTVAVRVLRHYLAGEAVDLDADLEPGAAVSLPTTGLRVADVVATTWVVRQRRVALLVLARSRDGQQLTLRYELDVVRHGRRWLVRRVHVNPMALEATR
;
A
#
# COMPACT_ATOMS: atom_id res chain seq x y z
N MET A 1 -11.45 59.14 -66.15
CA MET A 1 -9.97 59.11 -66.18
C MET A 1 -9.48 59.43 -64.77
N ALA A 2 -9.01 58.42 -64.03
CA ALA A 2 -8.44 58.58 -62.68
C ALA A 2 -6.97 58.18 -62.74
N GLY A 3 -6.07 59.10 -62.40
CA GLY A 3 -4.62 58.95 -62.54
C GLY A 3 -4.01 57.91 -61.60
N PRO A 4 -2.82 57.35 -61.93
CA PRO A 4 -2.17 56.30 -61.17
C PRO A 4 -1.69 56.82 -59.79
N ARG A 5 -2.07 56.11 -58.72
CA ARG A 5 -1.58 56.34 -57.36
C ARG A 5 -0.14 55.82 -57.24
N THR A 6 0.83 56.72 -57.20
CA THR A 6 2.23 56.39 -56.89
C THR A 6 2.37 56.10 -55.41
N VAL A 7 2.47 54.82 -55.05
CA VAL A 7 2.82 54.39 -53.68
C VAL A 7 4.33 54.59 -53.51
N SER A 8 4.72 55.33 -52.48
CA SER A 8 6.14 55.62 -52.24
C SER A 8 6.93 54.34 -51.90
N LEU A 9 8.08 54.13 -52.54
CA LEU A 9 8.97 52.98 -52.32
C LEU A 9 9.44 52.84 -50.86
N ALA A 10 9.39 53.92 -50.06
CA ALA A 10 9.68 53.90 -48.64
C ALA A 10 8.65 53.10 -47.82
N GLN A 11 7.36 53.19 -48.18
CA GLN A 11 6.29 52.44 -47.51
C GLN A 11 6.36 50.93 -47.79
N VAL A 12 6.84 50.53 -48.97
CA VAL A 12 7.03 49.11 -49.32
C VAL A 12 8.21 48.50 -48.54
N ARG A 13 9.30 49.26 -48.33
CA ARG A 13 10.44 48.78 -47.51
C ARG A 13 10.13 48.71 -46.02
N ALA A 14 9.26 49.59 -45.51
CA ALA A 14 8.82 49.55 -44.11
C ALA A 14 7.94 48.31 -43.82
N ALA A 15 7.10 47.89 -44.78
CA ALA A 15 6.23 46.72 -44.63
C ALA A 15 6.99 45.38 -44.60
N GLY A 16 8.19 45.30 -45.19
CA GLY A 16 8.97 44.07 -45.27
C GLY A 16 9.69 43.65 -43.98
N ARG A 17 10.00 44.61 -43.08
CA ARG A 17 10.73 44.33 -41.82
C ARG A 17 9.81 44.08 -40.62
N PHE A 18 8.55 44.46 -40.72
CA PHE A 18 7.54 44.28 -39.67
C PHE A 18 7.36 42.82 -39.22
N PRO A 19 7.25 41.82 -40.13
CA PRO A 19 7.05 40.44 -39.70
C PRO A 19 8.28 39.86 -38.97
N GLN A 20 9.50 40.27 -39.36
CA GLN A 20 10.72 39.82 -38.69
C GLN A 20 10.83 40.38 -37.27
N ILE A 21 10.52 41.66 -37.08
CA ILE A 21 10.53 42.29 -35.75
C ILE A 21 9.46 41.67 -34.85
N ALA A 22 8.27 41.38 -35.38
CA ALA A 22 7.20 40.73 -34.63
C ALA A 22 7.57 39.30 -34.18
N LEU A 23 8.20 38.52 -35.06
CA LEU A 23 8.68 37.16 -34.74
C LEU A 23 9.78 37.17 -33.68
N SER A 24 10.77 38.08 -33.80
CA SER A 24 11.82 38.22 -32.80
C SER A 24 11.27 38.65 -31.45
N GLY A 25 10.31 39.59 -31.43
CA GLY A 25 9.64 40.00 -30.20
C GLY A 25 8.89 38.85 -29.52
N LEU A 26 8.13 38.05 -30.29
CA LEU A 26 7.41 36.89 -29.76
C LEU A 26 8.35 35.84 -29.19
N ALA A 27 9.46 35.56 -29.88
CA ALA A 27 10.47 34.61 -29.40
C ALA A 27 11.08 35.05 -28.06
N ILE A 28 11.43 36.35 -27.92
CA ILE A 28 11.95 36.90 -26.68
C ILE A 28 10.94 36.77 -25.54
N VAL A 29 9.66 37.08 -25.80
CA VAL A 29 8.60 36.95 -24.78
C VAL A 29 8.43 35.49 -24.35
N LEU A 30 8.41 34.54 -25.29
CA LEU A 30 8.31 33.11 -24.99
C LEU A 30 9.51 32.59 -24.20
N SER A 31 10.74 33.01 -24.55
CA SER A 31 11.95 32.69 -23.80
C SER A 31 11.92 33.26 -22.38
N ALA A 32 11.44 34.50 -22.21
CA ALA A 32 11.30 35.13 -20.89
C ALA A 32 10.26 34.41 -20.01
N VAL A 33 9.14 33.97 -20.59
CA VAL A 33 8.12 33.18 -19.88
C VAL A 33 8.68 31.82 -19.45
N GLY A 34 9.40 31.13 -20.34
CA GLY A 34 10.07 29.86 -20.02
C GLY A 34 11.13 30.01 -18.92
N LEU A 35 11.94 31.07 -18.98
CA LEU A 35 12.94 31.36 -17.95
C LEU A 35 12.29 31.69 -16.60
N ARG A 36 11.19 32.45 -16.61
CA ARG A 36 10.42 32.73 -15.40
C ARG A 36 9.82 31.45 -14.81
N ALA A 37 9.39 30.50 -15.62
CA ALA A 37 8.88 29.21 -15.14
C ALA A 37 9.98 28.33 -14.50
N LEU A 38 11.24 28.48 -14.92
CA LEU A 38 12.38 27.77 -14.31
C LEU A 38 12.87 28.41 -13.00
N VAL A 39 12.76 29.74 -12.88
CA VAL A 39 13.20 30.49 -11.70
C VAL A 39 12.09 30.63 -10.66
N ALA A 40 10.83 30.63 -11.09
CA ALA A 40 9.71 30.66 -10.16
C ALA A 40 9.76 29.42 -9.25
N PRO A 41 9.68 29.59 -7.93
CA PRO A 41 9.60 28.46 -7.02
C PRO A 41 8.40 27.61 -7.42
N ALA A 42 8.63 26.31 -7.65
CA ALA A 42 7.56 25.37 -7.91
C ALA A 42 6.47 25.57 -6.85
N PRO A 43 5.18 25.64 -7.22
CA PRO A 43 4.11 25.69 -6.23
C PRO A 43 4.35 24.55 -5.25
N GLU A 44 4.52 24.88 -3.97
CA GLU A 44 4.77 23.89 -2.92
C GLU A 44 3.76 22.75 -3.14
N PRO A 45 4.22 21.49 -3.35
CA PRO A 45 3.28 20.39 -3.41
C PRO A 45 2.47 20.47 -2.13
N ALA A 46 1.14 20.60 -2.28
CA ALA A 46 0.22 20.70 -1.16
C ALA A 46 0.65 19.66 -0.14
N ARG A 47 1.07 20.11 1.06
CA ARG A 47 1.55 19.21 2.10
C ARG A 47 0.46 18.19 2.32
N LEU A 48 0.67 16.98 1.78
CA LEU A 48 -0.15 15.84 2.11
C LEU A 48 0.01 15.73 3.61
N HIS A 49 -1.04 16.10 4.34
CA HIS A 49 -1.09 15.86 5.76
C HIS A 49 -0.86 14.37 5.88
N SER A 50 0.32 14.00 6.38
CA SER A 50 0.62 12.63 6.73
C SER A 50 -0.42 12.30 7.79
N ALA A 51 -1.51 11.67 7.35
CA ALA A 51 -2.57 11.26 8.23
C ALA A 51 -1.91 10.26 9.17
N ARG A 52 -1.58 10.75 10.37
CA ARG A 52 -1.12 9.93 11.47
C ARG A 52 -2.05 8.74 11.50
N SER A 53 -1.52 7.54 11.28
CA SER A 53 -2.30 6.31 11.33
C SER A 53 -2.85 6.20 12.74
N VAL A 54 -4.06 6.73 12.95
CA VAL A 54 -4.77 6.59 14.21
C VAL A 54 -4.99 5.08 14.38
N PRO A 55 -4.72 4.52 15.57
CA PRO A 55 -4.94 3.11 15.81
C PRO A 55 -6.33 2.71 15.34
N VAL A 56 -6.32 1.72 14.46
CA VAL A 56 -7.47 1.06 13.86
C VAL A 56 -8.35 0.52 15.00
N ASP A 57 -9.65 0.82 14.97
CA ASP A 57 -10.62 0.22 15.91
C ASP A 57 -11.13 -1.10 15.28
N PRO A 58 -10.63 -2.27 15.72
CA PRO A 58 -10.97 -3.56 15.10
C PRO A 58 -12.47 -3.86 15.22
N ALA A 59 -13.18 -3.27 16.19
CA ALA A 59 -14.61 -3.45 16.33
C ALA A 59 -15.39 -2.74 15.21
N LEU A 60 -14.95 -1.54 14.81
CA LEU A 60 -15.55 -0.80 13.69
C LEU A 60 -15.27 -1.48 12.35
N GLU A 61 -14.09 -2.08 12.19
CA GLU A 61 -13.71 -2.87 11.02
C GLU A 61 -14.53 -4.16 10.91
N GLY A 62 -14.63 -4.92 12.00
CA GLY A 62 -15.45 -6.13 12.03
C GLY A 62 -16.94 -5.84 11.77
N LEU A 63 -17.46 -4.72 12.29
CA LEU A 63 -18.83 -4.28 11.99
C LEU A 63 -19.00 -3.98 10.49
N ALA A 64 -18.07 -3.22 9.91
CA ALA A 64 -18.11 -2.85 8.50
C ALA A 64 -18.06 -4.08 7.60
N GLU A 65 -17.18 -5.05 7.89
CA GLU A 65 -17.06 -6.28 7.12
C GLU A 65 -18.34 -7.13 7.21
N ALA A 66 -18.92 -7.26 8.42
CA ALA A 66 -20.17 -7.98 8.61
C ALA A 66 -21.35 -7.31 7.88
N PHE A 67 -21.42 -5.98 7.90
CA PHE A 67 -22.44 -5.21 7.18
C PHE A 67 -22.29 -5.38 5.68
N ALA A 68 -21.07 -5.28 5.16
CA ALA A 68 -20.78 -5.41 3.73
C ALA A 68 -21.22 -6.78 3.20
N ARG A 69 -20.92 -7.88 3.91
CA ARG A 69 -21.39 -9.23 3.55
C ARG A 69 -22.91 -9.31 3.51
N TRP A 70 -23.59 -8.79 4.54
CA TRP A 70 -25.05 -8.77 4.60
C TRP A 70 -25.66 -7.94 3.45
N PHE A 71 -25.10 -6.78 3.14
CA PHE A 71 -25.57 -5.89 2.08
C PHE A 71 -25.46 -6.54 0.69
N THR A 72 -24.39 -7.31 0.43
CA THR A 72 -24.22 -8.04 -0.83
C THR A 72 -24.97 -9.37 -0.89
N GLY A 73 -25.46 -9.88 0.25
CA GLY A 73 -26.17 -11.15 0.33
C GLY A 73 -27.52 -11.15 -0.44
N PRO A 74 -28.19 -12.32 -0.53
CA PRO A 74 -29.46 -12.45 -1.24
C PRO A 74 -30.52 -11.45 -0.76
N ARG A 75 -31.29 -10.86 -1.68
CA ARG A 75 -32.33 -9.86 -1.33
C ARG A 75 -33.40 -10.43 -0.39
N SER A 76 -33.71 -11.72 -0.50
CA SER A 76 -34.66 -12.43 0.38
C SER A 76 -34.25 -12.45 1.85
N GLU A 77 -32.96 -12.22 2.15
CA GLU A 77 -32.41 -12.23 3.51
C GLU A 77 -32.18 -10.80 4.05
N ARG A 78 -32.50 -9.77 3.26
CA ARG A 78 -32.35 -8.36 3.66
C ARG A 78 -33.62 -7.87 4.35
N ASP A 79 -33.81 -8.30 5.60
CA ASP A 79 -34.84 -7.75 6.48
C ASP A 79 -34.37 -6.40 7.08
N PRO A 80 -35.07 -5.28 6.82
CA PRO A 80 -34.71 -3.97 7.39
C PRO A 80 -34.80 -3.95 8.92
N ALA A 81 -35.70 -4.71 9.53
CA ALA A 81 -35.80 -4.80 10.99
C ALA A 81 -34.58 -5.51 11.60
N LEU A 82 -34.11 -6.58 10.94
CA LEU A 82 -32.86 -7.25 11.28
C LEU A 82 -31.66 -6.31 11.10
N ALA A 83 -31.62 -5.53 10.01
CA ALA A 83 -30.55 -4.58 9.73
C ALA A 83 -30.44 -3.52 10.83
N GLN A 84 -31.57 -2.96 11.25
CA GLN A 84 -31.65 -1.99 12.34
C GLN A 84 -31.12 -2.57 13.66
N ARG A 85 -31.56 -3.78 14.01
CA ARG A 85 -31.15 -4.46 15.26
C ARG A 85 -29.68 -4.86 15.27
N ARG A 86 -29.15 -5.32 14.13
CA ARG A 86 -27.79 -5.87 14.03
C ARG A 86 -26.72 -4.80 13.80
N PHE A 87 -27.03 -3.75 13.05
CA PHE A 87 -26.05 -2.76 12.60
C PHE A 87 -26.33 -1.34 13.11
N GLY A 88 -27.42 -1.14 13.86
CA GLY A 88 -27.73 0.17 14.45
C GLY A 88 -27.96 1.28 13.41
N LEU A 89 -28.40 0.92 12.19
CA LEU A 89 -28.60 1.82 11.07
C LEU A 89 -29.36 3.09 11.47
N ALA A 90 -28.74 4.27 11.34
CA ALA A 90 -29.40 5.53 11.63
C ALA A 90 -30.27 5.97 10.43
N GLN A 91 -31.54 5.56 10.43
CA GLN A 91 -32.66 6.04 9.61
C GLN A 91 -32.89 5.57 8.15
N GLU A 92 -34.15 5.78 7.76
CA GLU A 92 -34.94 5.36 6.60
C GLU A 92 -34.30 5.73 5.25
N GLY A 93 -34.25 4.75 4.33
CA GLY A 93 -33.73 4.94 2.97
C GLY A 93 -33.02 3.72 2.40
N VAL A 94 -32.57 2.78 3.24
CA VAL A 94 -31.96 1.51 2.81
C VAL A 94 -33.00 0.53 2.24
N ALA A 95 -34.29 0.80 2.43
CA ALA A 95 -35.37 -0.13 2.13
C ALA A 95 -35.68 -0.29 0.64
N ASP A 96 -35.28 0.64 -0.25
CA ASP A 96 -35.81 0.64 -1.62
C ASP A 96 -34.79 0.69 -2.76
N ASP A 97 -33.49 0.81 -2.48
CA ASP A 97 -32.50 0.92 -3.55
C ASP A 97 -31.75 -0.38 -3.86
N ARG A 98 -31.50 -0.56 -5.16
CA ARG A 98 -31.17 -1.80 -5.87
C ARG A 98 -29.83 -2.40 -5.46
N GLY A 99 -29.77 -3.05 -4.30
CA GLY A 99 -28.58 -3.83 -3.92
C GLY A 99 -28.28 -4.93 -4.96
N SER A 100 -26.99 -5.16 -5.18
CA SER A 100 -26.37 -5.97 -6.24
C SER A 100 -27.25 -7.08 -6.86
N ARG A 101 -27.28 -7.12 -8.21
CA ARG A 101 -27.92 -8.17 -9.02
C ARG A 101 -27.30 -9.56 -8.83
N SER A 102 -26.11 -9.67 -8.22
CA SER A 102 -25.51 -10.96 -7.93
C SER A 102 -26.03 -11.45 -6.57
N GLY A 103 -27.15 -12.17 -6.55
CA GLY A 103 -27.57 -12.98 -5.39
C GLY A 103 -26.63 -14.15 -5.09
N ARG A 104 -25.32 -13.95 -5.26
CA ARG A 104 -24.27 -14.96 -5.12
C ARG A 104 -23.62 -14.83 -3.75
N PRO A 105 -23.27 -15.95 -3.12
CA PRO A 105 -22.58 -15.91 -1.84
C PRO A 105 -21.16 -15.34 -2.02
N VAL A 106 -20.79 -14.42 -1.12
CA VAL A 106 -19.42 -13.95 -0.97
C VAL A 106 -18.54 -15.11 -0.48
N ARG A 107 -17.44 -15.39 -1.19
CA ARG A 107 -16.46 -16.43 -0.82
C ARG A 107 -15.53 -15.97 0.29
N TRP A 108 -15.06 -14.74 0.20
CA TRP A 108 -14.26 -14.09 1.24
C TRP A 108 -14.52 -12.57 1.23
N SER A 109 -14.30 -11.97 2.38
CA SER A 109 -14.28 -10.53 2.57
C SER A 109 -13.10 -10.12 3.42
N ALA A 110 -12.58 -8.91 3.23
CA ALA A 110 -11.53 -8.37 4.06
C ALA A 110 -11.61 -6.84 4.09
N VAL A 111 -11.25 -6.26 5.23
CA VAL A 111 -10.98 -4.81 5.32
C VAL A 111 -9.66 -4.51 4.62
N VAL A 112 -9.69 -3.61 3.65
CA VAL A 112 -8.52 -3.25 2.82
C VAL A 112 -8.07 -1.81 3.02
N ALA A 113 -8.91 -0.97 3.63
CA ALA A 113 -8.52 0.37 4.09
C ALA A 113 -9.45 0.84 5.21
N SER A 114 -8.94 1.68 6.10
CA SER A 114 -9.70 2.32 7.17
C SER A 114 -9.23 3.76 7.34
N ALA A 115 -10.17 4.69 7.36
CA ALA A 115 -9.90 6.11 7.53
C ALA A 115 -10.83 6.70 8.58
N ARG A 116 -10.27 7.21 9.69
CA ARG A 116 -11.05 7.85 10.73
C ARG A 116 -11.45 9.27 10.32
N ARG A 117 -12.73 9.60 10.48
CA ARG A 117 -13.32 10.94 10.30
C ARG A 117 -14.02 11.35 11.60
N ALA A 118 -13.32 12.10 12.45
CA ALA A 118 -13.81 12.53 13.76
C ALA A 118 -14.34 11.35 14.62
N ARG A 119 -15.66 11.24 14.79
CA ARG A 119 -16.35 10.20 15.58
C ARG A 119 -16.70 8.94 14.77
N GLU A 120 -16.49 8.97 13.46
CA GLU A 120 -16.80 7.90 12.53
C GLU A 120 -15.53 7.37 11.86
N ALA A 121 -15.64 6.21 11.24
CA ALA A 121 -14.62 5.59 10.41
C ALA A 121 -15.26 5.23 9.07
N VAL A 122 -14.56 5.54 7.98
CA VAL A 122 -14.88 5.03 6.65
C VAL A 122 -13.98 3.82 6.43
N VAL A 123 -14.59 2.64 6.38
CA VAL A 123 -13.91 1.36 6.22
C VAL A 123 -14.20 0.83 4.82
N THR A 124 -13.17 0.58 4.04
CA THR A 124 -13.28 -0.05 2.71
C THR A 124 -13.12 -1.56 2.85
N VAL A 125 -14.14 -2.30 2.43
CA VAL A 125 -14.20 -3.76 2.47
C VAL A 125 -14.12 -4.30 1.03
N ALA A 126 -13.20 -5.21 0.77
CA ALA A 126 -13.18 -6.02 -0.44
C ALA A 126 -14.05 -7.26 -0.25
N LEU A 127 -14.89 -7.57 -1.24
CA LEU A 127 -15.75 -8.75 -1.26
C LEU A 127 -15.52 -9.49 -2.57
N ASP A 128 -15.23 -10.78 -2.50
CA ASP A 128 -15.04 -11.63 -3.68
C ASP A 128 -16.14 -12.66 -3.79
N ASP A 129 -16.74 -12.77 -4.97
CA ASP A 129 -17.78 -13.75 -5.29
C ASP A 129 -17.27 -14.90 -6.18
N GLY A 130 -15.95 -14.98 -6.38
CA GLY A 130 -15.29 -15.92 -7.30
C GLY A 130 -15.27 -15.49 -8.77
N ARG A 131 -15.88 -14.36 -9.15
CA ARG A 131 -15.76 -13.76 -10.49
C ARG A 131 -15.13 -12.39 -10.46
N ALA A 132 -15.49 -11.57 -9.48
CA ALA A 132 -14.98 -10.22 -9.35
C ALA A 132 -14.86 -9.83 -7.88
N THR A 133 -13.87 -8.98 -7.60
CA THR A 133 -13.73 -8.31 -6.31
C THR A 133 -14.44 -6.96 -6.37
N THR A 134 -15.44 -6.77 -5.51
CA THR A 134 -16.14 -5.49 -5.31
C THR A 134 -15.63 -4.81 -4.06
N TYR A 135 -15.43 -3.49 -4.10
CA TYR A 135 -15.02 -2.72 -2.93
C TYR A 135 -16.16 -1.84 -2.44
N LEU A 136 -16.51 -1.95 -1.16
CA LEU A 136 -17.55 -1.15 -0.52
C LEU A 136 -16.94 -0.28 0.58
N ALA A 137 -17.19 1.02 0.53
CA ALA A 137 -16.93 1.93 1.63
C ALA A 137 -18.15 1.94 2.57
N VAL A 138 -17.92 1.58 3.83
CA VAL A 138 -18.93 1.54 4.90
C VAL A 138 -18.55 2.56 5.96
N THR A 139 -19.48 3.46 6.28
CA THR A 139 -19.28 4.44 7.36
C THR A 139 -19.80 3.85 8.67
N THR A 140 -18.92 3.69 9.65
CA THR A 140 -19.23 3.14 10.97
C THR A 140 -18.87 4.14 12.08
N GLY A 141 -19.56 4.07 13.22
CA GLY A 141 -19.31 4.96 14.34
C GLY A 141 -19.65 4.34 15.68
N ARG A 142 -19.39 5.11 16.75
CA ARG A 142 -19.82 4.79 18.12
C ARG A 142 -20.76 5.87 18.62
N ASP A 143 -21.90 5.46 19.17
CA ASP A 143 -22.81 6.39 19.82
C ASP A 143 -22.26 6.85 21.20
N GLN A 144 -22.98 7.75 21.87
CA GLN A 144 -22.59 8.26 23.19
C GLN A 144 -22.54 7.17 24.27
N ARG A 145 -23.18 6.02 24.04
CA ARG A 145 -23.19 4.85 24.94
C ARG A 145 -22.11 3.83 24.55
N GLY A 146 -21.26 4.14 23.57
CA GLY A 146 -20.19 3.28 23.08
C GLY A 146 -20.66 2.15 22.16
N ARG A 147 -21.93 2.13 21.75
CA ARG A 147 -22.49 1.11 20.84
C ARG A 147 -22.09 1.43 19.42
N LEU A 148 -21.78 0.38 18.65
CA LEU A 148 -21.38 0.51 17.26
C LEU A 148 -22.61 0.70 16.37
N TYR A 149 -22.48 1.51 15.33
CA TYR A 149 -23.53 1.73 14.34
C TYR A 149 -22.96 1.90 12.93
N VAL A 150 -23.78 1.61 11.91
CA VAL A 150 -23.54 1.97 10.51
C VAL A 150 -24.30 3.27 10.23
N ALA A 151 -23.58 4.30 9.78
CA ALA A 151 -24.12 5.65 9.64
C ALA A 151 -25.05 5.82 8.43
N GLY A 152 -24.98 4.93 7.43
CA GLY A 152 -25.81 5.00 6.23
C GLY A 152 -25.48 3.96 5.17
N PRO A 153 -26.05 4.10 3.95
CA PRO A 153 -25.79 3.19 2.84
C PRO A 153 -24.29 3.13 2.48
N PRO A 154 -23.79 1.95 2.07
CA PRO A 154 -22.43 1.82 1.60
C PRO A 154 -22.28 2.41 0.19
N ALA A 155 -21.06 2.80 -0.17
CA ALA A 155 -20.73 3.25 -1.52
C ALA A 155 -19.81 2.24 -2.22
N VAL A 156 -20.08 1.93 -3.50
CA VAL A 156 -19.14 1.17 -4.34
C VAL A 156 -17.96 2.07 -4.67
N VAL A 157 -16.75 1.62 -4.36
CA VAL A 157 -15.49 2.35 -4.58
C VAL A 157 -14.50 1.52 -5.40
N GLY A 158 -13.40 2.12 -5.82
CA GLY A 158 -12.27 1.39 -6.41
C GLY A 158 -11.38 0.73 -5.36
N PRO A 159 -10.43 -0.13 -5.79
CA PRO A 159 -9.41 -0.67 -4.90
C PRO A 159 -8.59 0.46 -4.25
N PRO A 160 -8.04 0.23 -3.03
CA PRO A 160 -7.11 1.17 -2.42
C PRO A 160 -5.93 1.45 -3.35
N ARG A 161 -5.48 2.71 -3.37
CA ARG A 161 -4.29 3.09 -4.14
C ARG A 161 -3.06 2.50 -3.47
N VAL A 162 -2.28 1.76 -4.24
CA VAL A 162 -0.95 1.31 -3.85
C VAL A 162 0.03 2.40 -4.23
N ALA A 163 1.01 2.67 -3.38
CA ALA A 163 2.08 3.61 -3.71
C ALA A 163 2.98 2.97 -4.76
N ASP A 164 2.98 3.52 -5.97
CA ASP A 164 3.90 3.09 -7.02
C ASP A 164 5.32 3.63 -6.75
N GLY A 165 6.33 2.83 -7.04
CA GLY A 165 7.72 3.29 -7.06
C GLY A 165 8.42 3.42 -5.70
N ARG A 166 7.88 2.85 -4.62
CA ARG A 166 8.64 2.75 -3.36
C ARG A 166 9.75 1.71 -3.51
N VAL A 167 10.96 2.17 -3.81
CA VAL A 167 12.16 1.32 -3.84
C VAL A 167 12.68 1.12 -2.42
N ALA A 168 13.02 -0.13 -2.08
CA ALA A 168 13.68 -0.43 -0.82
C ALA A 168 15.04 0.32 -0.74
N PRO A 169 15.46 0.79 0.44
CA PRO A 169 16.78 1.38 0.61
C PRO A 169 17.88 0.42 0.10
N ALA A 170 18.96 0.97 -0.43
CA ALA A 170 20.13 0.17 -0.79
C ALA A 170 20.78 -0.40 0.49
N GLU A 171 20.97 -1.70 0.53
CA GLU A 171 21.58 -2.41 1.65
C GLU A 171 22.97 -2.92 1.27
N LEU A 172 23.88 -2.98 2.24
CA LEU A 172 25.25 -3.43 2.03
C LEU A 172 25.35 -4.94 2.17
N GLU A 173 26.14 -5.60 1.33
CA GLU A 173 26.36 -7.06 1.45
C GLU A 173 27.04 -7.41 2.79
N VAL A 174 26.71 -8.59 3.31
CA VAL A 174 27.40 -9.18 4.45
C VAL A 174 28.69 -9.82 3.96
N GLU A 175 29.83 -9.29 4.40
CA GLU A 175 31.15 -9.82 4.05
C GLU A 175 31.61 -10.98 4.95
N ASP A 176 31.08 -11.08 6.18
CA ASP A 176 31.48 -12.13 7.14
C ASP A 176 30.96 -13.51 6.69
N PRO A 177 31.84 -14.45 6.30
CA PRO A 177 31.43 -15.76 5.79
C PRO A 177 30.85 -16.68 6.88
N ALA A 178 31.28 -16.52 8.13
CA ALA A 178 30.75 -17.29 9.25
C ALA A 178 29.31 -16.87 9.53
N LEU A 179 29.04 -15.57 9.49
CA LEU A 179 27.69 -15.04 9.64
C LEU A 179 26.77 -15.50 8.51
N ARG A 180 27.22 -15.40 7.25
CA ARG A 180 26.46 -15.90 6.09
C ARG A 180 26.09 -17.37 6.25
N THR A 181 27.04 -18.19 6.68
CA THR A 181 26.83 -19.63 6.87
C THR A 181 25.77 -19.90 7.93
N VAL A 182 25.85 -19.25 9.09
CA VAL A 182 24.86 -19.41 10.17
C VAL A 182 23.49 -18.92 9.71
N ALA A 183 23.42 -17.74 9.08
CA ALA A 183 22.18 -17.16 8.62
C ALA A 183 21.45 -18.05 7.59
N VAL A 184 22.19 -18.63 6.64
CA VAL A 184 21.65 -19.56 5.64
C VAL A 184 21.20 -20.87 6.28
N ARG A 185 21.98 -21.42 7.22
CA ARG A 185 21.65 -22.67 7.92
C ARG A 185 20.39 -22.50 8.78
N VAL A 186 20.32 -21.45 9.58
CA VAL A 186 19.14 -21.07 10.35
C VAL A 186 17.92 -20.97 9.45
N LEU A 187 18.03 -20.24 8.33
CA LEU A 187 16.90 -20.04 7.43
C LEU A 187 16.44 -21.35 6.77
N ARG A 188 17.38 -22.26 6.45
CA ARG A 188 17.06 -23.59 5.94
C ARG A 188 16.25 -24.41 6.94
N HIS A 189 16.72 -24.53 8.18
CA HIS A 189 16.02 -25.29 9.22
C HIS A 189 14.68 -24.64 9.60
N TYR A 190 14.64 -23.31 9.68
CA TYR A 190 13.40 -22.56 9.92
C TYR A 190 12.36 -22.85 8.83
N LEU A 191 12.73 -22.75 7.56
CA LEU A 191 11.81 -23.00 6.45
C LEU A 191 11.42 -24.47 6.32
N ALA A 192 12.30 -25.40 6.65
CA ALA A 192 12.01 -26.83 6.66
C ALA A 192 11.10 -27.24 7.84
N GLY A 193 10.98 -26.41 8.88
CA GLY A 193 10.25 -26.73 10.11
C GLY A 193 11.05 -27.64 11.06
N GLU A 194 12.38 -27.62 10.97
CA GLU A 194 13.29 -28.50 11.73
C GLU A 194 13.70 -27.82 13.05
N ALA A 195 12.83 -27.89 14.07
CA ALA A 195 13.01 -27.20 15.35
C ALA A 195 14.32 -27.57 16.08
N VAL A 196 14.67 -28.86 16.07
CA VAL A 196 15.83 -29.38 16.81
C VAL A 196 17.14 -28.85 16.23
N ASP A 197 17.27 -28.87 14.91
CA ASP A 197 18.48 -28.38 14.23
C ASP A 197 18.57 -26.85 14.28
N LEU A 198 17.43 -26.17 14.24
CA LEU A 198 17.36 -24.72 14.39
C LEU A 198 17.93 -24.25 15.74
N ASP A 199 17.60 -24.94 16.83
CA ASP A 199 17.98 -24.57 18.20
C ASP A 199 19.51 -24.44 18.38
N ALA A 200 20.30 -25.22 17.62
CA ALA A 200 21.76 -25.21 17.69
C ALA A 200 22.41 -23.87 17.27
N ASP A 201 21.68 -23.05 16.52
CA ASP A 201 22.10 -21.74 16.02
C ASP A 201 21.32 -20.57 16.65
N LEU A 202 20.36 -20.87 17.51
CA LEU A 202 19.61 -19.87 18.24
C LEU A 202 20.37 -19.40 19.50
N GLU A 203 20.13 -18.15 19.87
CA GLU A 203 20.54 -17.64 21.18
C GLU A 203 19.76 -18.37 22.29
N PRO A 204 20.38 -18.71 23.44
CA PRO A 204 19.66 -19.29 24.57
C PRO A 204 18.44 -18.44 24.96
N GLY A 205 17.25 -19.05 24.96
CA GLY A 205 15.99 -18.37 25.27
C GLY A 205 15.32 -17.67 24.08
N ALA A 206 15.89 -17.76 22.87
CA ALA A 206 15.19 -17.34 21.66
C ALA A 206 13.98 -18.25 21.40
N ALA A 207 12.84 -17.63 21.11
CA ALA A 207 11.62 -18.33 20.72
C ALA A 207 11.27 -17.97 19.28
N VAL A 208 11.15 -18.99 18.43
CA VAL A 208 10.83 -18.83 17.00
C VAL A 208 9.65 -19.72 16.64
N SER A 209 8.61 -19.13 16.04
CA SER A 209 7.45 -19.86 15.54
C SER A 209 7.72 -20.36 14.12
N LEU A 210 7.68 -21.68 13.92
CA LEU A 210 7.99 -22.28 12.63
C LEU A 210 6.82 -22.17 11.63
N PRO A 211 7.09 -22.10 10.32
CA PRO A 211 6.07 -22.20 9.29
C PRO A 211 5.32 -23.53 9.37
N THR A 212 4.01 -23.51 9.15
CA THR A 212 3.19 -24.74 9.07
C THR A 212 3.40 -25.50 7.77
N THR A 213 3.85 -24.81 6.72
CA THR A 213 4.19 -25.41 5.42
C THR A 213 5.71 -25.41 5.26
N GLY A 214 6.29 -26.61 5.22
CA GLY A 214 7.73 -26.78 5.01
C GLY A 214 8.15 -26.38 3.59
N LEU A 215 9.19 -25.56 3.49
CA LEU A 215 9.81 -25.11 2.24
C LEU A 215 11.29 -25.51 2.22
N ARG A 216 11.82 -25.82 1.03
CA ARG A 216 13.25 -26.09 0.85
C ARG A 216 13.92 -24.89 0.21
N VAL A 217 14.99 -24.38 0.81
CA VAL A 217 15.81 -23.33 0.18
C VAL A 217 16.56 -23.94 -1.00
N ALA A 218 16.23 -23.50 -2.21
CA ALA A 218 16.93 -23.89 -3.43
C ALA A 218 18.18 -23.04 -3.66
N ASP A 219 18.07 -21.73 -3.42
CA ASP A 219 19.18 -20.80 -3.62
C ASP A 219 19.10 -19.58 -2.69
N VAL A 220 20.24 -18.92 -2.46
CA VAL A 220 20.38 -17.69 -1.68
C VAL A 220 20.87 -16.59 -2.62
N VAL A 221 19.95 -15.70 -3.00
CA VAL A 221 20.19 -14.65 -3.98
C VAL A 221 21.07 -13.54 -3.40
N ALA A 222 20.80 -13.14 -2.17
CA ALA A 222 21.56 -12.07 -1.50
C ALA A 222 21.55 -12.23 0.02
N THR A 223 22.59 -11.73 0.67
CA THR A 223 22.66 -11.58 2.13
C THR A 223 23.21 -10.19 2.46
N THR A 224 22.37 -9.33 3.04
CA THR A 224 22.66 -7.91 3.24
C THR A 224 22.45 -7.48 4.68
N TRP A 225 23.07 -6.38 5.08
CA TRP A 225 22.86 -5.72 6.37
C TRP A 225 21.66 -4.80 6.28
N VAL A 226 20.64 -5.06 7.11
CA VAL A 226 19.55 -4.11 7.40
C VAL A 226 20.02 -3.11 8.45
N VAL A 227 20.62 -3.63 9.51
CA VAL A 227 21.30 -2.84 10.54
C VAL A 227 22.66 -3.49 10.77
N ARG A 228 23.74 -2.75 10.48
CA ARG A 228 25.10 -3.31 10.55
C ARG A 228 25.35 -4.00 11.89
N GLN A 229 25.91 -5.21 11.83
CA GLN A 229 26.26 -6.07 12.97
C GLN A 229 25.11 -6.50 13.88
N ARG A 230 23.86 -6.19 13.55
CA ARG A 230 22.69 -6.51 14.40
C ARG A 230 21.56 -7.20 13.66
N ARG A 231 21.35 -6.88 12.39
CA ARG A 231 20.28 -7.45 11.58
C ARG A 231 20.71 -7.67 10.15
N VAL A 232 20.57 -8.92 9.70
CA VAL A 232 20.83 -9.32 8.32
C VAL A 232 19.52 -9.65 7.62
N ALA A 233 19.46 -9.39 6.33
CA ALA A 233 18.42 -9.86 5.45
C ALA A 233 18.95 -10.94 4.52
N LEU A 234 18.11 -11.93 4.25
CA LEU A 234 18.37 -12.98 3.26
C LEU A 234 17.25 -12.95 2.22
N LEU A 235 17.64 -12.82 0.95
CA LEU A 235 16.76 -13.03 -0.18
C LEU A 235 17.01 -14.44 -0.69
N VAL A 236 15.99 -15.30 -0.66
CA VAL A 236 16.10 -16.71 -1.00
C VAL A 236 15.08 -17.13 -2.04
N LEU A 237 15.46 -18.12 -2.85
CA LEU A 237 14.55 -18.89 -3.66
C LEU A 237 14.21 -20.16 -2.89
N ALA A 238 12.94 -20.30 -2.51
CA ALA A 238 12.42 -21.47 -1.81
C ALA A 238 11.49 -22.27 -2.72
N ARG A 239 11.42 -23.59 -2.50
CA ARG A 239 10.50 -24.49 -3.22
C ARG A 239 9.54 -25.15 -2.25
N SER A 240 8.26 -25.17 -2.62
CA SER A 240 7.24 -25.95 -1.93
C SER A 240 7.28 -27.42 -2.35
N ARG A 241 6.54 -28.27 -1.63
CA ARG A 241 6.38 -29.69 -1.97
C ARG A 241 5.70 -29.89 -3.33
N ASP A 242 4.81 -28.97 -3.72
CA ASP A 242 4.09 -28.99 -4.99
C ASP A 242 4.92 -28.44 -6.17
N GLY A 243 6.20 -28.15 -5.93
CA GLY A 243 7.13 -27.67 -6.95
C GLY A 243 7.04 -26.15 -7.23
N GLN A 244 6.20 -25.40 -6.51
CA GLN A 244 6.14 -23.95 -6.66
C GLN A 244 7.42 -23.30 -6.13
N GLN A 245 7.97 -22.36 -6.90
CA GLN A 245 9.15 -21.59 -6.50
C GLN A 245 8.73 -20.20 -6.03
N LEU A 246 9.24 -19.80 -4.86
CA LEU A 246 8.92 -18.54 -4.19
C LEU A 246 10.21 -17.76 -3.94
N THR A 247 10.19 -16.47 -4.26
CA THR A 247 11.23 -15.54 -3.83
C THR A 247 10.81 -14.92 -2.51
N LEU A 248 11.55 -15.21 -1.43
CA LEU A 248 11.21 -14.78 -0.08
C LEU A 248 12.34 -13.96 0.52
N ARG A 249 11.99 -12.95 1.31
CA ARG A 249 12.93 -12.16 2.09
C ARG A 249 12.67 -12.35 3.57
N TYR A 250 13.71 -12.69 4.32
CA TYR A 250 13.68 -12.85 5.77
C TYR A 250 14.72 -11.94 6.41
N GLU A 251 14.41 -11.41 7.59
CA GLU A 251 15.39 -10.67 8.39
C GLU A 251 15.68 -11.42 9.68
N LEU A 252 16.95 -11.50 10.06
CA LEU A 252 17.42 -12.17 11.25
C LEU A 252 18.08 -11.16 12.18
N ASP A 253 17.63 -11.10 13.43
CA ASP A 253 18.40 -10.44 14.49
C ASP A 253 19.57 -11.37 14.85
N VAL A 254 20.80 -10.87 14.72
CA VAL A 254 22.02 -11.65 14.93
C VAL A 254 22.83 -11.08 16.08
N VAL A 255 23.44 -11.97 16.85
CA VAL A 255 24.32 -11.63 17.97
C VAL A 255 25.60 -12.45 17.89
N ARG A 256 26.70 -11.88 18.38
CA ARG A 256 28.00 -12.55 18.40
C ARG A 256 28.38 -12.90 19.83
N HIS A 257 28.46 -14.18 20.14
CA HIS A 257 28.95 -14.70 21.42
C HIS A 257 30.35 -15.30 21.20
N GLY A 258 31.38 -14.52 21.56
CA GLY A 258 32.77 -14.87 21.31
C GLY A 258 33.05 -15.07 19.81
N ARG A 259 33.33 -16.31 19.41
CA ARG A 259 33.62 -16.68 18.01
C ARG A 259 32.41 -17.18 17.22
N ARG A 260 31.24 -17.32 17.85
CA ARG A 260 30.03 -17.84 17.19
C ARG A 260 29.01 -16.73 16.96
N TRP A 261 28.40 -16.75 15.79
CA TRP A 261 27.19 -16.02 15.50
C TRP A 261 25.99 -16.88 15.91
N LEU A 262 25.00 -16.24 16.52
CA LEU A 262 23.73 -16.84 16.90
C LEU A 262 22.58 -15.94 16.42
N VAL A 263 21.40 -16.54 16.23
CA VAL A 263 20.19 -15.84 15.83
C VAL A 263 19.25 -15.71 17.02
N ARG A 264 18.79 -14.48 17.26
CA ARG A 264 17.86 -14.18 18.34
C ARG A 264 16.40 -14.23 17.89
N ARG A 265 16.13 -13.78 16.66
CA ARG A 265 14.77 -13.72 16.08
C ARG A 265 14.79 -13.83 14.56
N VAL A 266 13.71 -14.37 14.01
CA VAL A 266 13.37 -14.35 12.58
C VAL A 266 12.18 -13.41 12.39
N HIS A 267 12.33 -12.37 11.56
CA HIS A 267 11.27 -11.44 11.23
C HIS A 267 10.63 -11.82 9.89
N VAL A 268 9.29 -11.93 9.90
CA VAL A 268 8.47 -12.28 8.73
C VAL A 268 7.77 -11.06 8.09
N ASN A 269 7.90 -9.88 8.70
CA ASN A 269 7.41 -8.61 8.15
C ASN A 269 8.53 -7.56 8.17
N PRO A 270 9.40 -7.54 7.15
CA PRO A 270 10.63 -6.75 7.16
C PRO A 270 10.42 -5.22 7.09
N MET A 271 9.20 -4.72 6.84
CA MET A 271 8.95 -3.28 6.64
C MET A 271 8.12 -2.61 7.74
N ALA A 272 7.75 -3.31 8.82
CA ALA A 272 6.83 -2.78 9.84
C ALA A 272 7.49 -2.03 11.01
N LEU A 273 8.82 -2.04 11.14
CA LEU A 273 9.51 -1.54 12.34
C LEU A 273 10.25 -0.21 12.12
N GLU A 274 9.49 0.88 11.95
CA GLU A 274 9.95 2.24 12.28
C GLU A 274 8.85 3.08 12.99
N ALA A 275 8.09 2.46 13.89
CA ALA A 275 7.10 3.15 14.72
C ALA A 275 7.29 2.85 16.22
N THR A 276 8.51 3.02 16.74
CA THR A 276 8.75 3.26 18.18
C THR A 276 10.18 3.75 18.39
N ARG A 277 10.33 5.07 18.53
CA ARG A 277 11.35 5.70 19.37
C ARG A 277 10.60 6.53 20.40
#